data_AF-A0A2D0R8Q2-F1
#
_entry.id   AF-A0A2D0R8Q2-F1
#
_cell.length_a   1.000
_cell.length_b   1.000
_cell.length_c   1.000
_cell.angle_alpha   90.00
_cell.angle_beta   90.00
_cell.angle_gamma   90.00
#
_symmetry.space_group_name_H-M   'P 1'
#
loop_
_entity.id
_entity.type
_entity.pdbx_description
1 polymer ?
#
loop_
_entity_poly.entity_id
_entity_poly.type
_entity_poly.pdbx_seq_one_letter_code
_entity_poly.pdbx_strand_id
1 'polypeptide(L)'
;MVLARAAAAALFLCALCALACAEIRASAVCSAVSQAYREMGFSSWTGPENETAGDYLQVCVQNWTCCSAEMEENFIERSKHEFEKFVDEATEDLRNTFESRYKRFDDFFLELLEKTERSLNEMFVRTYGDLYTQNADVFQRLFSELKHYYTGGNVNLDEMISEFWTRLMERMFQLLNSQYDINDDYMECVNKHMDDLKPFGDVPKKVTSQVSRAFVVARTFVQGLGFGQGVATNASKVNMSAECVSNVTEMLYCPYCQGVTATKPCKHYCLQVLQLCLRRQLRMDGDWTRYVDAMLLLIERLEGPFNIESVMEPIDVKISDAIMTMQEKTMELSYEVFRGCGQPKLLEKSRVSRDVADTFDAGFTTEPAGTNLQKLVADVKGKLSLFKSFWSSLPEFVCQDENVAAREDETNCLDGEELHWNISEVYDEEFIDFPAMVSALKRAYTGYQSLDDDSSDEMSGSGSGSGCMESCFSPPPPFIIEKPNTEGSSTSCLHPCNVLLLLLLVLSILTSLNQQR
;
A
#
# COMPACT_ATOMS: atom_id res chain seq x y z
N MET A 1 -55.80 62.32 25.32
CA MET A 1 -54.38 62.69 25.63
C MET A 1 -53.70 61.66 26.54
N VAL A 2 -54.38 61.11 27.57
CA VAL A 2 -53.82 60.07 28.48
C VAL A 2 -53.56 58.73 27.76
N LEU A 3 -54.50 58.25 26.94
CA LEU A 3 -54.35 57.00 26.16
C LEU A 3 -53.17 57.01 25.17
N ALA A 4 -52.90 58.15 24.53
CA ALA A 4 -51.78 58.30 23.59
C ALA A 4 -50.41 58.27 24.30
N ARG A 5 -50.33 58.82 25.53
CA ARG A 5 -49.11 58.76 26.35
C ARG A 5 -48.84 57.36 26.91
N ALA A 6 -49.89 56.61 27.26
CA ALA A 6 -49.77 55.22 27.70
C ALA A 6 -49.31 54.28 26.57
N ALA A 7 -49.84 54.46 25.34
CA ALA A 7 -49.41 53.69 24.18
C ALA A 7 -47.95 53.98 23.79
N ALA A 8 -47.52 55.24 23.85
CA ALA A 8 -46.13 55.61 23.61
C ALA A 8 -45.18 55.01 24.65
N ALA A 9 -45.56 55.03 25.95
CA ALA A 9 -44.78 54.41 27.01
C ALA A 9 -44.69 52.88 26.87
N ALA A 10 -45.77 52.21 26.45
CA ALA A 10 -45.78 50.78 26.19
C ALA A 10 -44.91 50.39 25.00
N LEU A 11 -44.92 51.17 23.91
CA LEU A 11 -44.02 50.96 22.77
C LEU A 11 -42.56 51.19 23.15
N PHE A 12 -42.28 52.20 23.98
CA PHE A 12 -40.92 52.47 24.47
C PHE A 12 -40.41 51.36 25.40
N LEU A 13 -41.26 50.85 26.30
CA LEU A 13 -40.94 49.70 27.17
C LEU A 13 -40.76 48.41 26.35
N CYS A 14 -41.55 48.20 25.30
CA CYS A 14 -41.40 47.05 24.41
C CYS A 14 -40.10 47.12 23.61
N ALA A 15 -39.73 48.31 23.11
CA ALA A 15 -38.47 48.56 22.44
C ALA A 15 -37.27 48.33 23.40
N LEU A 16 -37.33 48.86 24.63
CA LEU A 16 -36.31 48.65 25.66
C LEU A 16 -36.18 47.16 26.04
N CYS A 17 -37.29 46.43 26.11
CA CYS A 17 -37.28 45.00 26.40
C CYS A 17 -36.71 44.18 25.22
N ALA A 18 -37.00 44.58 23.98
CA ALA A 18 -36.41 43.98 22.78
C ALA A 18 -34.89 44.23 22.69
N LEU A 19 -34.44 45.45 23.01
CA LEU A 19 -33.01 45.80 23.12
C LEU A 19 -32.30 44.98 24.21
N ALA A 20 -32.89 44.90 25.42
CA ALA A 20 -32.33 44.11 26.51
C ALA A 20 -32.29 42.60 26.18
N CYS A 21 -33.32 42.05 25.52
CA CYS A 21 -33.32 40.66 25.09
C CYS A 21 -32.31 40.37 23.97
N ALA A 22 -32.06 41.32 23.07
CA ALA A 22 -31.03 41.19 22.04
C ALA A 22 -29.62 41.19 22.67
N GLU A 23 -29.38 42.08 23.64
CA GLU A 23 -28.11 42.20 24.36
C GLU A 23 -27.81 40.95 25.22
N ILE A 24 -28.84 40.39 25.88
CA ILE A 24 -28.72 39.13 26.63
C ILE A 24 -28.41 37.95 25.69
N ARG A 25 -29.06 37.88 24.51
CA ARG A 25 -28.77 36.83 23.53
C ARG A 25 -27.34 36.94 22.97
N ALA A 26 -26.88 38.13 22.61
CA ALA A 26 -25.51 38.35 22.13
C ALA A 26 -24.45 37.98 23.19
N SER A 27 -24.70 38.31 24.47
CA SER A 27 -23.80 37.92 25.57
C SER A 27 -23.77 36.40 25.83
N ALA A 28 -24.89 35.71 25.60
CA ALA A 28 -24.99 34.26 25.76
C ALA A 28 -24.24 33.48 24.66
N VAL A 29 -24.19 34.02 23.44
CA VAL A 29 -23.52 33.37 22.29
C VAL A 29 -22.00 33.30 22.49
N CYS A 30 -21.33 34.42 22.79
CA CYS A 30 -19.87 34.40 23.01
C CYS A 30 -19.47 33.64 24.28
N SER A 31 -20.35 33.53 25.27
CA SER A 31 -20.11 32.68 26.45
C SER A 31 -20.06 31.18 26.11
N ALA A 32 -20.89 30.71 25.18
CA ALA A 32 -20.86 29.33 24.69
C ALA A 32 -19.59 29.05 23.88
N VAL A 33 -19.14 30.02 23.07
CA VAL A 33 -17.85 29.96 22.35
C VAL A 33 -16.69 29.88 23.32
N SER A 34 -16.71 30.68 24.40
CA SER A 34 -15.68 30.65 25.44
C SER A 34 -15.59 29.31 26.15
N GLN A 35 -16.73 28.68 26.44
CA GLN A 35 -16.76 27.33 26.99
C GLN A 35 -16.15 26.31 26.02
N ALA A 36 -16.60 26.31 24.76
CA ALA A 36 -16.09 25.38 23.74
C ALA A 36 -14.59 25.55 23.50
N TYR A 37 -14.09 26.79 23.47
CA TYR A 37 -12.67 27.11 23.32
C TYR A 37 -11.82 26.52 24.46
N ARG A 38 -12.32 26.56 25.70
CA ARG A 38 -11.64 25.93 26.85
C ARG A 38 -11.72 24.41 26.82
N GLU A 39 -12.83 23.84 26.37
CA GLU A 39 -13.00 22.39 26.21
C GLU A 39 -12.04 21.81 25.16
N MET A 40 -11.67 22.60 24.15
CA MET A 40 -10.61 22.26 23.18
C MET A 40 -9.19 22.31 23.77
N GLY A 41 -9.02 22.80 25.00
CA GLY A 41 -7.74 22.84 25.71
C GLY A 41 -6.96 24.14 25.56
N PHE A 42 -7.54 25.21 25.00
CA PHE A 42 -6.90 26.52 24.98
C PHE A 42 -6.95 27.18 26.37
N SER A 43 -5.80 27.64 26.85
CA SER A 43 -5.60 28.04 28.26
C SER A 43 -5.94 29.50 28.58
N SER A 44 -5.95 30.38 27.57
CA SER A 44 -6.21 31.82 27.70
C SER A 44 -7.43 32.20 26.86
N TRP A 45 -8.54 32.58 27.50
CA TRP A 45 -9.65 33.20 26.76
C TRP A 45 -9.24 34.61 26.36
N THR A 46 -9.07 34.84 25.07
CA THR A 46 -8.68 36.15 24.49
C THR A 46 -9.75 36.74 23.59
N GLY A 47 -10.95 36.15 23.61
CA GLY A 47 -12.11 36.61 22.85
C GLY A 47 -12.88 37.75 23.53
N PRO A 48 -13.68 38.51 22.77
CA PRO A 48 -14.52 39.57 23.30
C PRO A 48 -15.68 39.02 24.17
N GLU A 49 -16.12 39.78 25.17
CA GLU A 49 -17.25 39.38 26.04
C GLU A 49 -18.60 39.35 25.28
N ASN A 50 -18.73 40.19 24.24
CA ASN A 50 -19.90 40.30 23.37
C ASN A 50 -19.46 40.31 21.90
N GLU A 51 -20.39 40.09 20.97
CA GLU A 51 -20.11 40.15 19.53
C GLU A 51 -19.50 41.51 19.13
N THR A 52 -18.38 41.46 18.41
CA THR A 52 -17.69 42.65 17.87
C THR A 52 -17.59 42.59 16.36
N ALA A 53 -17.33 43.72 15.70
CA ALA A 53 -17.03 43.75 14.27
C ALA A 53 -15.70 43.03 13.98
N GLY A 54 -15.73 42.03 13.09
CA GLY A 54 -14.61 41.15 12.77
C GLY A 54 -13.70 41.60 11.63
N ASP A 55 -13.58 42.90 11.36
CA ASP A 55 -12.79 43.43 10.23
C ASP A 55 -11.30 43.04 10.27
N TYR A 56 -10.80 42.61 11.43
CA TYR A 56 -9.43 42.15 11.65
C TYR A 56 -9.20 40.69 11.26
N LEU A 57 -10.27 39.91 11.05
CA LEU A 57 -10.17 38.49 10.70
C LEU A 57 -9.67 38.33 9.26
N GLN A 58 -8.74 37.39 9.07
CA GLN A 58 -8.09 37.15 7.78
C GLN A 58 -8.67 35.95 7.04
N VAL A 59 -9.20 34.97 7.77
CA VAL A 59 -9.73 33.71 7.23
C VAL A 59 -11.24 33.63 7.42
N CYS A 60 -11.72 33.88 8.63
CA CYS A 60 -13.15 33.84 8.91
C CYS A 60 -13.89 35.05 8.33
N VAL A 61 -15.18 34.85 8.01
CA VAL A 61 -16.04 35.89 7.46
C VAL A 61 -16.00 37.17 8.30
N GLN A 62 -15.70 38.30 7.65
CA GLN A 62 -15.65 39.63 8.26
C GLN A 62 -17.06 40.15 8.55
N ASN A 63 -17.65 39.67 9.65
CA ASN A 63 -18.95 40.08 10.17
C ASN A 63 -18.90 40.18 11.71
N TRP A 64 -20.05 40.25 12.39
CA TRP A 64 -20.13 40.12 13.84
C TRP A 64 -19.54 38.78 14.30
N THR A 65 -18.60 38.85 15.24
CA THR A 65 -17.80 37.70 15.66
C THR A 65 -17.54 37.68 17.17
N CYS A 66 -17.39 36.46 17.71
CA CYS A 66 -16.91 36.19 19.07
C CYS A 66 -15.42 35.80 19.12
N CYS A 67 -14.67 35.97 18.02
CA CYS A 67 -13.24 35.63 17.95
C CYS A 67 -12.35 36.87 17.91
N SER A 68 -11.22 36.82 18.60
CA SER A 68 -10.12 37.76 18.43
C SER A 68 -9.14 37.29 17.35
N ALA A 69 -8.22 38.16 16.92
CA ALA A 69 -7.16 37.78 15.98
C ALA A 69 -6.26 36.65 16.53
N GLU A 70 -6.00 36.64 17.84
CA GLU A 70 -5.23 35.58 18.50
C GLU A 70 -5.99 34.24 18.51
N MET A 71 -7.32 34.28 18.70
CA MET A 71 -8.14 33.07 18.58
C MET A 71 -8.13 32.51 17.16
N GLU A 72 -8.21 33.37 16.15
CA GLU A 72 -8.12 32.96 14.74
C GLU A 72 -6.75 32.33 14.43
N GLU A 73 -5.65 32.91 14.91
CA GLU A 73 -4.30 32.33 14.78
C GLU A 73 -4.20 30.95 15.43
N ASN A 74 -4.74 30.79 16.65
CA ASN A 74 -4.79 29.51 17.35
C ASN A 74 -5.62 28.46 16.59
N PHE A 75 -6.73 28.87 15.96
CA PHE A 75 -7.53 27.98 15.10
C PHE A 75 -6.82 27.60 13.81
N ILE A 76 -6.07 28.52 13.21
CA ILE A 76 -5.22 28.24 12.04
C ILE A 76 -4.12 27.22 12.38
N GLU A 77 -3.48 27.34 13.54
CA GLU A 77 -2.48 26.36 13.98
C GLU A 77 -3.11 25.00 14.27
N ARG A 78 -4.26 24.99 14.96
CA ARG A 78 -4.97 23.75 15.27
C ARG A 78 -5.48 23.03 14.02
N SER A 79 -6.03 23.77 13.05
CA SER A 79 -6.56 23.20 11.80
C SER A 79 -5.49 22.49 10.98
N LYS A 80 -4.25 23.00 10.97
CA LYS A 80 -3.10 22.32 10.35
C LYS A 80 -2.86 20.97 10.99
N HIS A 81 -2.77 20.92 12.32
CA HIS A 81 -2.51 19.68 13.05
C HIS A 81 -3.66 18.67 12.91
N GLU A 82 -4.92 19.10 12.95
CA GLU A 82 -6.05 18.20 12.72
C GLU A 82 -6.03 17.64 11.31
N PHE A 83 -5.77 18.47 10.29
CA PHE A 83 -5.67 18.00 8.92
C PHE A 83 -4.53 16.98 8.71
N GLU A 84 -3.33 17.28 9.23
CA GLU A 84 -2.20 16.35 9.19
C GLU A 84 -2.56 15.01 9.85
N LYS A 85 -3.23 15.07 11.00
CA LYS A 85 -3.69 13.88 11.73
C LYS A 85 -4.72 13.08 10.92
N PHE A 86 -5.71 13.73 10.31
CA PHE A 86 -6.71 13.06 9.49
C PHE A 86 -6.08 12.29 8.33
N VAL A 87 -5.09 12.88 7.67
CA VAL A 87 -4.38 12.21 6.58
C VAL A 87 -3.48 11.09 7.11
N ASP A 88 -2.79 11.29 8.24
CA ASP A 88 -1.95 10.23 8.82
C ASP A 88 -2.79 9.01 9.22
N GLU A 89 -3.91 9.21 9.92
CA GLU A 89 -4.84 8.15 10.32
C GLU A 89 -5.46 7.46 9.10
N ALA A 90 -5.93 8.22 8.11
CA ALA A 90 -6.54 7.65 6.90
C ALA A 90 -5.54 6.86 6.02
N THR A 91 -4.24 7.17 6.11
CA THR A 91 -3.19 6.49 5.33
C THR A 91 -2.40 5.43 6.11
N GLU A 92 -2.73 5.22 7.39
CA GLU A 92 -2.03 4.29 8.27
C GLU A 92 -2.04 2.84 7.74
N ASP A 93 -3.21 2.31 7.35
CA ASP A 93 -3.31 0.92 6.86
C ASP A 93 -2.55 0.71 5.54
N LEU A 94 -2.54 1.71 4.65
CA LEU A 94 -1.75 1.68 3.42
C LEU A 94 -0.26 1.56 3.75
N ARG A 95 0.25 2.47 4.59
CA ARG A 95 1.66 2.51 4.98
C ARG A 95 2.11 1.22 5.66
N ASN A 96 1.35 0.79 6.68
CA ASN A 96 1.63 -0.42 7.45
C ASN A 96 1.55 -1.69 6.57
N THR A 97 0.59 -1.74 5.64
CA THR A 97 0.48 -2.87 4.72
C THR A 97 1.69 -2.94 3.79
N PHE A 98 2.08 -1.84 3.13
CA PHE A 98 3.25 -1.87 2.23
C PHE A 98 4.54 -2.19 2.97
N GLU A 99 4.77 -1.61 4.15
CA GLU A 99 5.95 -1.90 4.98
C GLU A 99 6.00 -3.38 5.39
N SER A 100 4.90 -3.91 5.93
CA SER A 100 4.84 -5.29 6.39
C SER A 100 4.97 -6.30 5.24
N ARG A 101 4.35 -6.02 4.07
CA ARG A 101 4.41 -6.91 2.91
C ARG A 101 5.76 -6.87 2.23
N TYR A 102 6.36 -5.69 2.07
CA TYR A 102 7.73 -5.55 1.59
C TYR A 102 8.67 -6.42 2.42
N LYS A 103 8.68 -6.22 3.75
CA LYS A 103 9.55 -6.97 4.66
C LYS A 103 9.27 -8.48 4.62
N ARG A 104 7.99 -8.88 4.64
CA ARG A 104 7.62 -10.31 4.66
C ARG A 104 8.06 -11.06 3.40
N PHE A 105 7.94 -10.45 2.23
CA PHE A 105 8.41 -11.05 0.98
C PHE A 105 9.95 -11.07 0.91
N ASP A 106 10.59 -10.02 1.40
CA ASP A 106 12.06 -9.96 1.44
C ASP A 106 12.65 -11.07 2.33
N ASP A 107 12.14 -11.17 3.57
CA ASP A 107 12.50 -12.22 4.52
C ASP A 107 12.24 -13.62 3.92
N PHE A 108 11.06 -13.81 3.31
CA PHE A 108 10.68 -15.11 2.71
C PHE A 108 11.66 -15.57 1.61
N PHE A 109 12.05 -14.68 0.69
CA PHE A 109 12.95 -15.07 -0.40
C PHE A 109 14.37 -15.34 0.10
N LEU A 110 14.86 -14.58 1.08
CA LEU A 110 16.16 -14.85 1.70
C LEU A 110 16.15 -16.19 2.47
N GLU A 111 15.11 -16.45 3.26
CA GLU A 111 14.91 -17.71 3.97
C GLU A 111 14.83 -18.91 3.00
N LEU A 112 14.14 -18.75 1.87
CA LEU A 112 14.08 -19.77 0.83
C LEU A 112 15.48 -20.13 0.32
N LEU A 113 16.32 -19.14 -0.01
CA LEU A 113 17.68 -19.38 -0.50
C LEU A 113 18.55 -20.10 0.54
N GLU A 114 18.48 -19.68 1.81
CA GLU A 114 19.22 -20.33 2.89
C GLU A 114 18.75 -21.77 3.15
N LYS A 115 17.44 -22.00 3.11
CA LYS A 115 16.86 -23.34 3.27
C LYS A 115 17.27 -24.24 2.12
N THR A 116 17.21 -23.76 0.88
CA THR A 116 17.63 -24.52 -0.30
C THR A 116 19.12 -24.85 -0.27
N GLU A 117 19.98 -23.91 0.10
CA GLU A 117 21.42 -24.14 0.27
C GLU A 117 21.69 -25.23 1.33
N ARG A 118 20.99 -25.17 2.46
CA ARG A 118 21.10 -26.19 3.51
C ARG A 118 20.63 -27.57 3.05
N SER A 119 19.46 -27.63 2.38
CA SER A 119 18.91 -28.87 1.81
C SER A 119 19.91 -29.52 0.85
N LEU A 120 20.47 -28.72 -0.07
CA LEU A 120 21.48 -29.20 -1.01
C LEU A 120 22.69 -29.77 -0.26
N ASN A 121 23.22 -29.05 0.72
CA ASN A 121 24.38 -29.50 1.48
C ASN A 121 24.09 -30.81 2.25
N GLU A 122 22.95 -30.92 2.93
CA GLU A 122 22.55 -32.13 3.66
C GLU A 122 22.39 -33.33 2.72
N MET A 123 21.71 -33.14 1.59
CA MET A 123 21.51 -34.19 0.60
C MET A 123 22.84 -34.62 -0.02
N PHE A 124 23.71 -33.68 -0.40
CA PHE A 124 24.96 -33.98 -1.11
C PHE A 124 26.02 -34.60 -0.20
N VAL A 125 26.09 -34.20 1.08
CA VAL A 125 26.93 -34.90 2.06
C VAL A 125 26.50 -36.36 2.21
N ARG A 126 25.18 -36.62 2.23
CA ARG A 126 24.65 -37.99 2.33
C ARG A 126 24.89 -38.82 1.06
N THR A 127 24.72 -38.22 -0.11
CA THR A 127 24.80 -38.93 -1.41
C THR A 127 26.23 -39.09 -1.91
N TYR A 128 27.07 -38.07 -1.78
CA TYR A 128 28.42 -38.03 -2.37
C TYR A 128 29.56 -38.01 -1.34
N GLY A 129 29.26 -37.77 -0.05
CA GLY A 129 30.24 -37.83 1.03
C GLY A 129 31.43 -36.88 0.85
N ASP A 130 32.64 -37.42 0.99
CA ASP A 130 33.88 -36.64 0.92
C ASP A 130 34.11 -36.00 -0.45
N LEU A 131 33.62 -36.61 -1.54
CA LEU A 131 33.74 -36.04 -2.90
C LEU A 131 33.01 -34.70 -3.00
N TYR A 132 31.86 -34.56 -2.34
CA TYR A 132 31.19 -33.27 -2.26
C TYR A 132 31.90 -32.34 -1.28
N THR A 133 32.22 -32.82 -0.08
CA THR A 133 32.79 -31.98 1.00
C THR A 133 34.09 -31.27 0.57
N GLN A 134 34.93 -31.95 -0.22
CA GLN A 134 36.17 -31.37 -0.75
C GLN A 134 35.97 -30.33 -1.87
N ASN A 135 34.77 -30.25 -2.43
CA ASN A 135 34.42 -29.42 -3.60
C ASN A 135 33.18 -28.55 -3.35
N ALA A 136 32.76 -28.43 -2.08
CA ALA A 136 31.56 -27.72 -1.69
C ALA A 136 31.62 -26.23 -2.03
N ASP A 137 32.82 -25.66 -2.19
CA ASP A 137 33.02 -24.25 -2.52
C ASP A 137 32.41 -23.86 -3.88
N VAL A 138 32.33 -24.80 -4.83
CA VAL A 138 31.67 -24.56 -6.13
C VAL A 138 30.17 -24.23 -5.93
N PHE A 139 29.51 -24.98 -5.05
CA PHE A 139 28.08 -24.81 -4.75
C PHE A 139 27.83 -23.62 -3.82
N GLN A 140 28.67 -23.42 -2.79
CA GLN A 140 28.57 -22.28 -1.89
C GLN A 140 28.70 -20.94 -2.63
N ARG A 141 29.61 -20.85 -3.63
CA ARG A 141 29.72 -19.66 -4.48
C ARG A 141 28.44 -19.38 -5.26
N LEU A 142 27.80 -20.40 -5.85
CA LEU A 142 26.53 -20.24 -6.55
C LEU A 142 25.47 -19.58 -5.66
N PHE A 143 25.26 -20.09 -4.44
CA PHE A 143 24.27 -19.51 -3.52
C PHE A 143 24.67 -18.12 -3.02
N SER A 144 25.97 -17.88 -2.79
CA SER A 144 26.47 -16.55 -2.45
C SER A 144 26.16 -15.53 -3.54
N GLU A 145 26.41 -15.87 -4.81
CA GLU A 145 26.13 -15.00 -5.95
C GLU A 145 24.62 -14.79 -6.18
N LEU A 146 23.80 -15.84 -6.00
CA LEU A 146 22.34 -15.72 -6.06
C LEU A 146 21.80 -14.75 -4.99
N LYS A 147 22.31 -14.83 -3.75
CA LYS A 147 21.99 -13.88 -2.66
C LYS A 147 22.49 -12.47 -2.97
N HIS A 148 23.69 -12.35 -3.54
CA HIS A 148 24.26 -11.05 -3.92
C HIS A 148 23.43 -10.38 -5.02
N TYR A 149 23.03 -11.12 -6.05
CA TYR A 149 22.13 -10.64 -7.07
C TYR A 149 20.81 -10.15 -6.47
N TYR A 150 20.19 -10.96 -5.60
CA TYR A 150 18.91 -10.60 -5.00
C TYR A 150 18.98 -9.28 -4.21
N THR A 151 20.00 -9.12 -3.36
CA THR A 151 20.16 -7.96 -2.46
C THR A 151 20.56 -6.65 -3.14
N GLY A 152 20.91 -6.66 -4.43
CA GLY A 152 21.25 -5.43 -5.15
C GLY A 152 22.41 -5.54 -6.14
N GLY A 153 23.12 -6.66 -6.17
CA GLY A 153 24.24 -6.88 -7.09
C GLY A 153 23.85 -6.68 -8.55
N ASN A 154 24.70 -5.99 -9.30
CA ASN A 154 24.58 -5.85 -10.76
C ASN A 154 25.30 -7.02 -11.43
N VAL A 155 24.81 -8.23 -11.17
CA VAL A 155 25.36 -9.48 -11.70
C VAL A 155 24.45 -9.98 -12.83
N ASN A 156 25.05 -10.50 -13.90
CA ASN A 156 24.31 -11.20 -14.93
C ASN A 156 24.03 -12.64 -14.46
N LEU A 157 22.76 -12.95 -14.15
CA LEU A 157 22.37 -14.28 -13.66
C LEU A 157 22.71 -15.40 -14.65
N ASP A 158 22.49 -15.17 -15.95
CA ASP A 158 22.72 -16.21 -16.97
C ASP A 158 24.21 -16.55 -17.05
N GLU A 159 25.07 -15.55 -17.03
CA GLU A 159 26.53 -15.73 -17.04
C GLU A 159 27.02 -16.40 -15.75
N MET A 160 26.54 -15.95 -14.59
CA MET A 160 26.92 -16.51 -13.29
C MET A 160 26.53 -17.98 -13.13
N ILE A 161 25.30 -18.35 -13.55
CA ILE A 161 24.86 -19.74 -13.50
C ILE A 161 25.63 -20.58 -14.54
N SER A 162 25.91 -20.02 -15.73
CA SER A 162 26.73 -20.70 -16.74
C SER A 162 28.14 -20.98 -16.21
N GLU A 163 28.75 -20.01 -15.51
CA GLU A 163 30.05 -20.17 -14.89
C GLU A 163 30.06 -21.27 -13.83
N PHE A 164 28.99 -21.39 -13.03
CA PHE A 164 28.82 -22.51 -12.10
C PHE A 164 28.86 -23.87 -12.83
N TRP A 165 28.13 -24.01 -13.95
CA TRP A 165 28.13 -25.26 -14.71
C TRP A 165 29.48 -25.57 -15.34
N THR A 166 30.20 -24.57 -15.86
CA THR A 166 31.56 -24.74 -16.38
C THR A 166 32.50 -25.22 -15.27
N ARG A 167 32.52 -24.54 -14.11
CA ARG A 167 33.36 -24.94 -12.96
C ARG A 167 33.03 -26.34 -12.46
N LEU A 168 31.75 -26.69 -12.39
CA LEU A 168 31.31 -28.02 -11.99
C LEU A 168 31.78 -29.09 -12.97
N MET A 169 31.64 -28.82 -14.28
CA MET A 169 32.10 -29.71 -15.35
C MET A 169 33.60 -29.96 -15.25
N GLU A 170 34.41 -28.90 -15.15
CA GLU A 170 35.86 -29.00 -15.06
C GLU A 170 36.28 -29.88 -13.88
N ARG A 171 35.67 -29.63 -12.72
CA ARG A 171 35.97 -30.39 -11.50
C ARG A 171 35.57 -31.85 -11.62
N MET A 172 34.40 -32.13 -12.18
CA MET A 172 33.93 -33.49 -12.39
C MET A 172 34.80 -34.24 -13.40
N PHE A 173 35.19 -33.61 -14.50
CA PHE A 173 36.04 -34.22 -15.51
C PHE A 173 37.40 -34.64 -14.92
N GLN A 174 38.01 -33.78 -14.10
CA GLN A 174 39.25 -34.09 -13.38
C GLN A 174 39.08 -35.26 -12.40
N LEU A 175 38.00 -35.30 -11.63
CA LEU A 175 37.73 -36.37 -10.66
C LEU A 175 37.53 -37.73 -11.35
N LEU A 176 36.73 -37.74 -12.42
CA LEU A 176 36.43 -38.93 -13.22
C LEU A 176 37.65 -39.47 -13.96
N ASN A 177 38.58 -38.59 -14.35
CA ASN A 177 39.80 -38.92 -15.06
C ASN A 177 41.08 -38.73 -14.23
N SER A 178 41.00 -38.90 -12.91
CA SER A 178 42.10 -38.71 -11.94
C SER A 178 43.36 -39.57 -12.16
N GLN A 179 43.32 -40.54 -13.07
CA GLN A 179 44.46 -41.36 -13.50
C GLN A 179 45.36 -40.65 -14.53
N TYR A 180 44.88 -39.56 -15.11
CA TYR A 180 45.56 -38.77 -16.12
C TYR A 180 46.00 -37.41 -15.54
N ASP A 181 47.11 -36.90 -16.05
CA ASP A 181 47.58 -35.54 -15.79
C ASP A 181 46.79 -34.58 -16.68
N ILE A 182 45.77 -33.96 -16.10
CA ILE A 182 44.87 -32.99 -16.76
C ILE A 182 45.28 -31.60 -16.28
N ASN A 183 46.15 -30.95 -17.07
CA ASN A 183 46.61 -29.59 -16.81
C ASN A 183 45.63 -28.54 -17.37
N ASP A 184 45.87 -27.27 -17.05
CA ASP A 184 45.01 -26.15 -17.48
C ASP A 184 44.93 -26.03 -19.00
N ASP A 185 46.04 -26.24 -19.72
CA ASP A 185 46.07 -26.23 -21.20
C ASP A 185 45.15 -27.31 -21.80
N TYR A 186 45.15 -28.50 -21.20
CA TYR A 186 44.28 -29.59 -21.62
C TYR A 186 42.82 -29.27 -21.29
N MET A 187 42.54 -28.68 -20.12
CA MET A 187 41.18 -28.24 -19.76
C MET A 187 40.63 -27.17 -20.71
N GLU A 188 41.47 -26.26 -21.21
CA GLU A 188 41.04 -25.29 -22.23
C GLU A 188 40.57 -25.99 -23.52
N CYS A 189 41.24 -27.08 -23.90
CA CYS A 189 40.79 -27.91 -25.03
C CYS A 189 39.49 -28.65 -24.70
N VAL A 190 39.38 -29.23 -23.51
CA VAL A 190 38.17 -29.92 -23.04
C VAL A 190 36.96 -28.98 -23.12
N ASN A 191 37.09 -27.76 -22.61
CA ASN A 191 36.02 -26.74 -22.62
C ASN A 191 35.50 -26.46 -24.04
N LYS A 192 36.34 -26.48 -25.07
CA LYS A 192 35.94 -26.26 -26.47
C LYS A 192 35.02 -27.36 -27.03
N HIS A 193 35.03 -28.55 -26.44
CA HIS A 193 34.19 -29.67 -26.87
C HIS A 193 32.91 -29.83 -26.03
N MET A 194 32.79 -29.14 -24.90
CA MET A 194 31.72 -29.40 -23.93
C MET A 194 30.36 -28.84 -24.35
N ASP A 195 30.33 -27.77 -25.14
CA ASP A 195 29.09 -27.22 -25.70
C ASP A 195 28.39 -28.21 -26.65
N ASP A 196 29.18 -28.96 -27.43
CA ASP A 196 28.68 -29.99 -28.35
C ASP A 196 28.30 -31.27 -27.63
N LEU A 197 29.14 -31.71 -26.69
CA LEU A 197 28.96 -32.97 -25.97
C LEU A 197 27.87 -32.92 -24.89
N LYS A 198 27.56 -31.73 -24.37
CA LYS A 198 26.54 -31.49 -23.34
C LYS A 198 26.62 -32.53 -22.22
N PRO A 199 27.71 -32.52 -21.41
CA PRO A 199 27.97 -33.55 -20.41
C PRO A 199 26.84 -33.71 -19.38
N PHE A 200 26.13 -32.62 -19.09
CA PHE A 200 24.97 -32.57 -18.19
C PHE A 200 23.62 -32.61 -18.91
N GLY A 201 23.61 -32.92 -20.21
CA GLY A 201 22.42 -32.88 -21.04
C GLY A 201 21.87 -31.46 -21.20
N ASP A 202 20.55 -31.32 -21.09
CA ASP A 202 19.83 -30.06 -21.22
C ASP A 202 19.59 -29.35 -19.86
N VAL A 203 19.99 -29.98 -18.75
CA VAL A 203 19.80 -29.46 -17.39
C VAL A 203 20.41 -28.06 -17.22
N PRO A 204 21.67 -27.78 -17.62
CA PRO A 204 22.24 -26.44 -17.46
C PRO A 204 21.42 -25.34 -18.14
N LYS A 205 21.01 -25.55 -19.39
CA LYS A 205 20.20 -24.59 -20.15
C LYS A 205 18.85 -24.35 -19.49
N LYS A 206 18.17 -25.42 -19.07
CA LYS A 206 16.85 -25.35 -18.40
C LYS A 206 16.94 -24.67 -17.05
N VAL A 207 17.90 -25.04 -16.21
CA VAL A 207 18.10 -24.45 -14.87
C VAL A 207 18.45 -22.98 -14.99
N THR A 208 19.40 -22.61 -15.87
CA THR A 208 19.79 -21.22 -16.09
C THR A 208 18.58 -20.36 -16.45
N SER A 209 17.80 -20.77 -17.47
CA SER A 209 16.62 -20.01 -17.89
C SER A 209 15.55 -19.91 -16.79
N GLN A 210 15.25 -21.01 -16.10
CA GLN A 210 14.21 -21.05 -15.07
C GLN A 210 14.59 -20.20 -13.85
N VAL A 211 15.82 -20.35 -13.36
CA VAL A 211 16.33 -19.62 -12.19
C VAL A 211 16.41 -18.13 -12.53
N SER A 212 17.01 -17.76 -13.66
CA SER A 212 17.12 -16.35 -14.06
C SER A 212 15.76 -15.64 -14.11
N ARG A 213 14.78 -16.27 -14.77
CA ARG A 213 13.42 -15.71 -14.87
C ARG A 213 12.75 -15.58 -13.51
N ALA A 214 12.84 -16.60 -12.67
CA ALA A 214 12.22 -16.59 -11.36
C ALA A 214 12.81 -15.51 -10.43
N PHE A 215 14.13 -15.33 -10.45
CA PHE A 215 14.82 -14.31 -9.64
C PHE A 215 14.53 -12.89 -10.12
N VAL A 216 14.48 -12.65 -11.42
CA VAL A 216 14.11 -11.34 -11.97
C VAL A 216 12.70 -10.96 -11.50
N VAL A 217 11.74 -11.89 -11.59
CA VAL A 217 10.36 -11.67 -11.12
C VAL A 217 10.33 -11.40 -9.62
N ALA A 218 10.94 -12.26 -8.80
CA ALA A 218 10.95 -12.12 -7.34
C ALA A 218 11.59 -10.81 -6.88
N ARG A 219 12.79 -10.49 -7.39
CA ARG A 219 13.51 -9.25 -7.08
C ARG A 219 12.73 -8.02 -7.49
N THR A 220 12.20 -8.00 -8.72
CA THR A 220 11.45 -6.83 -9.22
C THR A 220 10.15 -6.63 -8.46
N PHE A 221 9.48 -7.71 -8.03
CA PHE A 221 8.28 -7.63 -7.22
C PHE A 221 8.56 -7.00 -5.84
N VAL A 222 9.63 -7.43 -5.15
CA VAL A 222 10.03 -6.85 -3.87
C VAL A 222 10.46 -5.39 -4.02
N GLN A 223 11.20 -5.06 -5.07
CA GLN A 223 11.54 -3.67 -5.40
C GLN A 223 10.29 -2.82 -5.66
N GLY A 224 9.28 -3.39 -6.32
CA GLY A 224 7.97 -2.76 -6.50
C GLY A 224 7.27 -2.48 -5.17
N LEU A 225 7.22 -3.45 -4.25
CA LEU A 225 6.66 -3.25 -2.91
C LEU A 225 7.42 -2.17 -2.12
N GLY A 226 8.76 -2.16 -2.18
CA GLY A 226 9.58 -1.14 -1.54
C GLY A 226 9.36 0.26 -2.14
N PHE A 227 9.16 0.36 -3.45
CA PHE A 227 8.74 1.60 -4.10
C PHE A 227 7.36 2.05 -3.60
N GLY A 228 6.38 1.14 -3.55
CA GLY A 228 5.05 1.43 -3.01
C GLY A 228 5.08 1.90 -1.55
N GLN A 229 5.94 1.31 -0.71
CA GLN A 229 6.17 1.74 0.67
C GLN A 229 6.72 3.17 0.73
N GLY A 230 7.74 3.48 -0.09
CA GLY A 230 8.32 4.82 -0.18
C GLY A 230 7.29 5.86 -0.62
N VAL A 231 6.48 5.53 -1.63
CA VAL A 231 5.37 6.38 -2.09
C VAL A 231 4.34 6.58 -0.99
N ALA A 232 3.86 5.53 -0.35
CA ALA A 232 2.89 5.63 0.74
C ALA A 232 3.41 6.52 1.88
N THR A 233 4.66 6.31 2.30
CA THR A 233 5.26 7.08 3.41
C THR A 233 5.46 8.56 3.08
N ASN A 234 5.85 8.87 1.84
CA ASN A 234 6.12 10.25 1.43
C ASN A 234 4.84 11.00 1.07
N ALA A 235 3.92 10.36 0.33
CA ALA A 235 2.67 10.99 -0.11
C ALA A 235 1.68 11.24 1.04
N SER A 236 1.78 10.48 2.15
CA SER A 236 1.04 10.75 3.39
C SER A 236 1.49 12.03 4.10
N LYS A 237 2.70 12.54 3.84
CA LYS A 237 3.20 13.78 4.44
C LYS A 237 2.73 14.97 3.60
N VAL A 238 1.60 15.55 3.98
CA VAL A 238 0.99 16.63 3.20
C VAL A 238 1.54 17.99 3.65
N ASN A 239 2.12 18.73 2.70
CA ASN A 239 2.43 20.14 2.90
C ASN A 239 1.20 20.97 2.48
N MET A 240 0.53 21.58 3.44
CA MET A 240 -0.65 22.41 3.20
C MET A 240 -0.28 23.77 2.58
N SER A 241 -0.96 24.17 1.51
CA SER A 241 -0.87 25.54 0.99
C SER A 241 -1.59 26.54 1.90
N ALA A 242 -1.27 27.82 1.80
CA ALA A 242 -1.99 28.86 2.57
C ALA A 242 -3.50 28.86 2.28
N GLU A 243 -3.88 28.61 1.02
CA GLU A 243 -5.28 28.45 0.60
C GLU A 243 -5.95 27.24 1.26
N CYS A 244 -5.27 26.09 1.32
CA CYS A 244 -5.80 24.90 1.99
C CYS A 244 -6.01 25.15 3.49
N VAL A 245 -5.01 25.74 4.16
CA VAL A 245 -5.11 26.08 5.58
C VAL A 245 -6.30 26.99 5.85
N SER A 246 -6.50 28.01 5.00
CA SER A 246 -7.65 28.92 5.10
C SER A 246 -8.97 28.16 5.02
N ASN A 247 -9.16 27.35 3.99
CA ASN A 247 -10.41 26.61 3.76
C ASN A 247 -10.70 25.56 4.84
N VAL A 248 -9.67 24.85 5.34
CA VAL A 248 -9.85 23.89 6.44
C VAL A 248 -10.20 24.62 7.74
N THR A 249 -9.59 25.77 8.00
CA THR A 249 -9.92 26.60 9.17
C THR A 249 -11.35 27.14 9.08
N GLU A 250 -11.76 27.59 7.89
CA GLU A 250 -13.12 28.05 7.62
C GLU A 250 -14.15 26.95 7.84
N MET A 251 -13.86 25.75 7.38
CA MET A 251 -14.72 24.58 7.56
C MET A 251 -14.84 24.13 9.02
N LEU A 252 -13.73 24.07 9.77
CA LEU A 252 -13.70 23.47 11.10
C LEU A 252 -13.96 24.47 12.24
N TYR A 253 -13.43 25.70 12.14
CA TYR A 253 -13.33 26.60 13.30
C TYR A 253 -14.04 27.94 13.15
N CYS A 254 -14.20 28.48 11.93
CA CYS A 254 -14.95 29.74 11.75
C CYS A 254 -16.41 29.71 12.22
N PRO A 255 -17.13 28.57 12.27
CA PRO A 255 -18.46 28.51 12.87
C PRO A 255 -18.46 28.91 14.36
N TYR A 256 -17.40 28.58 15.10
CA TYR A 256 -17.25 28.98 16.50
C TYR A 256 -17.19 30.49 16.62
N CYS A 257 -16.56 31.18 15.66
CA CYS A 257 -16.51 32.63 15.62
C CYS A 257 -17.87 33.29 15.37
N GLN A 258 -18.84 32.54 14.82
CA GLN A 258 -20.22 32.97 14.59
C GLN A 258 -21.19 32.45 15.66
N GLY A 259 -20.69 31.81 16.73
CA GLY A 259 -21.53 31.30 17.81
C GLY A 259 -22.09 29.89 17.58
N VAL A 260 -21.67 29.21 16.51
CA VAL A 260 -22.09 27.85 16.17
C VAL A 260 -21.01 26.87 16.61
N THR A 261 -21.22 26.19 17.75
CA THR A 261 -20.17 25.37 18.39
C THR A 261 -20.39 23.85 18.34
N ALA A 262 -21.57 23.40 17.89
CA ALA A 262 -21.99 21.99 17.94
C ALA A 262 -22.39 21.39 16.59
N THR A 263 -22.26 22.15 15.50
CA THR A 263 -22.65 21.71 14.15
C THR A 263 -21.41 21.37 13.35
N LYS A 264 -21.39 20.16 12.77
CA LYS A 264 -20.29 19.67 11.92
C LYS A 264 -20.47 20.13 10.47
N PRO A 265 -19.39 20.18 9.67
CA PRO A 265 -19.50 20.42 8.23
C PRO A 265 -20.29 19.30 7.55
N CYS A 266 -21.09 19.65 6.57
CA CYS A 266 -21.74 18.66 5.71
C CYS A 266 -20.68 17.84 4.96
N LYS A 267 -20.96 16.55 4.70
CA LYS A 267 -20.04 15.65 3.98
C LYS A 267 -19.59 16.24 2.64
N HIS A 268 -20.50 16.84 1.88
CA HIS A 268 -20.17 17.45 0.59
C HIS A 268 -19.18 18.62 0.74
N TYR A 269 -19.39 19.50 1.72
CA TYR A 269 -18.48 20.61 1.99
C TYR A 269 -17.08 20.11 2.40
N CYS A 270 -17.03 19.10 3.26
CA CYS A 270 -15.77 18.43 3.63
C CYS A 270 -15.02 17.89 2.41
N LEU A 271 -15.72 17.21 1.50
CA LEU A 271 -15.12 16.66 0.28
C LEU A 271 -14.51 17.76 -0.59
N GLN A 272 -15.20 18.88 -0.79
CA GLN A 272 -14.68 19.98 -1.60
C GLN A 272 -13.36 20.55 -1.03
N VAL A 273 -13.33 20.78 0.29
CA VAL A 273 -12.15 21.31 0.99
C VAL A 273 -10.98 20.31 0.93
N LEU A 274 -11.23 19.03 1.20
CA LEU A 274 -10.19 18.01 1.15
C LEU A 274 -9.67 17.78 -0.26
N GLN A 275 -10.53 17.81 -1.28
CA GLN A 275 -10.11 17.68 -2.67
C GLN A 275 -9.20 18.83 -3.12
N LEU A 276 -9.51 20.05 -2.68
CA LEU A 276 -8.66 21.22 -2.86
C LEU A 276 -7.28 21.02 -2.20
N CYS A 277 -7.27 20.55 -0.94
CA CYS A 277 -6.06 20.34 -0.16
C CYS A 277 -5.18 19.17 -0.65
N LEU A 278 -5.80 18.08 -1.11
CA LEU A 278 -5.14 16.84 -1.52
C LEU A 278 -4.90 16.76 -3.05
N ARG A 279 -4.94 17.90 -3.74
CA ARG A 279 -4.83 17.99 -5.20
C ARG A 279 -3.59 17.27 -5.75
N ARG A 280 -2.47 17.30 -5.01
CA ARG A 280 -1.23 16.59 -5.37
C ARG A 280 -1.42 15.06 -5.34
N GLN A 281 -1.99 14.54 -4.26
CA GLN A 281 -2.30 13.13 -4.07
C GLN A 281 -3.34 12.64 -5.09
N LEU A 282 -4.38 13.43 -5.37
CA LEU A 282 -5.40 13.08 -6.36
C LEU A 282 -4.82 12.96 -7.78
N ARG A 283 -3.87 13.83 -8.15
CA ARG A 283 -3.23 13.78 -9.47
C ARG A 283 -2.40 12.51 -9.68
N MET A 284 -1.75 11.99 -8.64
CA MET A 284 -0.92 10.79 -8.75
C MET A 284 -1.73 9.48 -8.79
N ASP A 285 -3.03 9.51 -8.48
CA ASP A 285 -3.88 8.31 -8.45
C ASP A 285 -3.84 7.52 -9.77
N GLY A 286 -3.80 8.21 -10.91
CA GLY A 286 -3.71 7.57 -12.22
C GLY A 286 -2.40 6.80 -12.42
N ASP A 287 -1.27 7.35 -11.96
CA ASP A 287 0.04 6.70 -12.05
C ASP A 287 0.19 5.59 -11.00
N TRP A 288 -0.33 5.80 -9.80
CA TRP A 288 -0.45 4.80 -8.75
C TRP A 288 -1.26 3.58 -9.22
N THR A 289 -2.42 3.81 -9.82
CA THR A 289 -3.30 2.77 -10.38
C THR A 289 -2.53 1.93 -11.41
N ARG A 290 -1.78 2.56 -12.32
CA ARG A 290 -0.96 1.86 -13.33
C ARG A 290 0.17 1.04 -12.69
N TYR A 291 0.78 1.55 -11.63
CA TYR A 291 1.77 0.83 -10.84
C TYR A 291 1.17 -0.39 -10.14
N VAL A 292 0.04 -0.24 -9.46
CA VAL A 292 -0.67 -1.36 -8.81
C VAL A 292 -1.08 -2.40 -9.85
N ASP A 293 -1.57 -2.00 -11.02
CA ASP A 293 -1.89 -2.93 -12.11
C ASP A 293 -0.66 -3.69 -12.61
N ALA A 294 0.50 -3.04 -12.73
CA ALA A 294 1.75 -3.70 -13.10
C ALA A 294 2.23 -4.69 -12.03
N MET A 295 2.03 -4.38 -10.75
CA MET A 295 2.30 -5.28 -9.62
C MET A 295 1.38 -6.51 -9.66
N LEU A 296 0.07 -6.29 -9.85
CA LEU A 296 -0.93 -7.36 -9.97
C LEU A 296 -0.66 -8.26 -11.18
N LEU A 297 -0.18 -7.70 -12.28
CA LEU A 297 0.25 -8.47 -13.45
C LEU A 297 1.45 -9.37 -13.12
N LEU A 298 2.46 -8.83 -12.44
CA LEU A 298 3.65 -9.60 -12.07
C LEU A 298 3.33 -10.74 -11.08
N ILE A 299 2.33 -10.56 -10.22
CA ILE A 299 1.82 -11.59 -9.31
C ILE A 299 1.39 -12.86 -10.06
N GLU A 300 0.81 -12.76 -11.26
CA GLU A 300 0.44 -13.94 -12.05
C GLU A 300 1.64 -14.87 -12.32
N ARG A 301 2.86 -14.32 -12.42
CA ARG A 301 4.09 -15.11 -12.58
C ARG A 301 4.55 -15.77 -11.28
N LEU A 302 4.27 -15.15 -10.14
CA LEU A 302 4.51 -15.73 -8.82
C LEU A 302 3.48 -16.81 -8.44
N GLU A 303 2.24 -16.70 -8.96
CA GLU A 303 1.21 -17.75 -8.84
C GLU A 303 1.43 -18.91 -9.82
N GLY A 304 2.18 -18.68 -10.90
CA GLY A 304 2.43 -19.65 -11.96
C GLY A 304 3.37 -20.80 -11.55
N PRO A 305 3.48 -21.86 -12.39
CA PRO A 305 4.26 -23.06 -12.08
C PRO A 305 5.78 -22.87 -12.12
N PHE A 306 6.25 -21.72 -12.62
CA PHE A 306 7.67 -21.37 -12.72
C PHE A 306 8.04 -20.24 -11.74
N ASN A 307 7.35 -20.17 -10.61
CA ASN A 307 7.71 -19.25 -9.53
C ASN A 307 9.01 -19.70 -8.84
N ILE A 308 9.60 -18.79 -8.06
CA ILE A 308 10.92 -19.01 -7.43
C ILE A 308 10.95 -20.20 -6.48
N GLU A 309 9.89 -20.48 -5.72
CA GLU A 309 9.83 -21.62 -4.83
C GLU A 309 9.82 -22.93 -5.63
N SER A 310 8.98 -23.03 -6.65
CA SER A 310 8.91 -24.21 -7.53
C SER A 310 10.20 -24.46 -8.34
N VAL A 311 10.98 -23.41 -8.61
CA VAL A 311 12.27 -23.52 -9.32
C VAL A 311 13.41 -23.87 -8.36
N MET A 312 13.44 -23.28 -7.18
CA MET A 312 14.55 -23.41 -6.23
C MET A 312 14.42 -24.61 -5.29
N GLU A 313 13.22 -25.01 -4.89
CA GLU A 313 13.06 -26.17 -4.01
C GLU A 313 13.66 -27.47 -4.59
N PRO A 314 13.46 -27.84 -5.86
CA PRO A 314 14.04 -29.05 -6.43
C PRO A 314 15.44 -28.84 -7.05
N ILE A 315 16.14 -27.74 -6.74
CA ILE A 315 17.40 -27.41 -7.41
C ILE A 315 18.51 -28.42 -7.06
N ASP A 316 18.51 -28.93 -5.83
CA ASP A 316 19.43 -29.96 -5.35
C ASP A 316 19.28 -31.25 -6.15
N VAL A 317 18.04 -31.71 -6.37
CA VAL A 317 17.73 -32.88 -7.19
C VAL A 317 18.16 -32.64 -8.64
N LYS A 318 17.83 -31.48 -9.24
CA LYS A 318 18.22 -31.17 -10.63
C LYS A 318 19.74 -31.17 -10.83
N ILE A 319 20.49 -30.60 -9.88
CA ILE A 319 21.95 -30.60 -9.92
C ILE A 319 22.49 -32.02 -9.74
N SER A 320 21.93 -32.81 -8.82
CA SER A 320 22.26 -34.23 -8.64
C SER A 320 22.03 -35.04 -9.92
N ASP A 321 20.90 -34.84 -10.60
CA ASP A 321 20.58 -35.53 -11.87
C ASP A 321 21.58 -35.16 -12.98
N ALA A 322 22.02 -33.90 -13.05
CA ALA A 322 23.08 -33.49 -13.97
C ALA A 322 24.39 -34.21 -13.67
N ILE A 323 24.80 -34.25 -12.39
CA ILE A 323 26.00 -34.97 -11.95
C ILE A 323 25.91 -36.46 -12.34
N MET A 324 24.78 -37.10 -12.06
CA MET A 324 24.53 -38.50 -12.42
C MET A 324 24.62 -38.72 -13.94
N THR A 325 24.03 -37.83 -14.74
CA THR A 325 24.07 -37.90 -16.20
C THR A 325 25.51 -37.90 -16.74
N MET A 326 26.37 -37.02 -16.22
CA MET A 326 27.78 -36.98 -16.62
C MET A 326 28.53 -38.23 -16.16
N GLN A 327 28.26 -38.72 -14.94
CA GLN A 327 28.85 -39.94 -14.41
C GLN A 327 28.53 -41.15 -15.31
N GLU A 328 27.27 -41.30 -15.74
CA GLU A 328 26.84 -42.37 -16.64
C GLU A 328 27.52 -42.29 -18.02
N LYS A 329 27.70 -41.08 -18.55
CA LYS A 329 28.31 -40.83 -19.87
C LYS A 329 29.83 -40.69 -19.85
N THR A 330 30.48 -40.89 -18.70
CA THR A 330 31.92 -40.62 -18.51
C THR A 330 32.80 -41.24 -19.59
N MET A 331 32.55 -42.49 -19.97
CA MET A 331 33.39 -43.21 -20.95
C MET A 331 33.27 -42.61 -22.36
N GLU A 332 32.05 -42.27 -22.77
CA GLU A 332 31.78 -41.64 -24.07
C GLU A 332 32.40 -40.24 -24.13
N LEU A 333 32.16 -39.43 -23.09
CA LEU A 333 32.71 -38.09 -22.96
C LEU A 333 34.24 -38.11 -23.02
N SER A 334 34.87 -38.97 -22.23
CA SER A 334 36.33 -39.08 -22.20
C SER A 334 36.88 -39.55 -23.55
N TYR A 335 36.20 -40.47 -24.24
CA TYR A 335 36.62 -40.97 -25.53
C TYR A 335 36.58 -39.90 -26.63
N GLU A 336 35.48 -39.15 -26.74
CA GLU A 336 35.37 -38.07 -27.73
C GLU A 336 36.34 -36.92 -27.44
N VAL A 337 36.52 -36.57 -26.16
CA VAL A 337 37.52 -35.57 -25.74
C VAL A 337 38.94 -36.04 -26.06
N PHE A 338 39.30 -37.31 -25.80
CA PHE A 338 40.65 -37.82 -26.09
C PHE A 338 40.91 -37.90 -27.59
N ARG A 339 39.86 -38.09 -28.40
CA ARG A 339 39.95 -38.01 -29.86
C ARG A 339 40.21 -36.58 -30.34
N GLY A 340 39.56 -35.58 -29.74
CA GLY A 340 39.70 -34.17 -30.09
C GLY A 340 40.99 -33.52 -29.57
N CYS A 341 41.29 -33.72 -28.29
CA CYS A 341 42.40 -33.07 -27.57
C CYS A 341 43.69 -33.92 -27.54
N GLY A 342 43.62 -35.19 -27.95
CA GLY A 342 44.70 -36.15 -27.82
C GLY A 342 44.69 -36.87 -26.46
N GLN A 343 45.37 -38.01 -26.38
CA GLN A 343 45.36 -38.82 -25.15
C GLN A 343 46.23 -38.16 -24.06
N PRO A 344 45.68 -37.86 -22.87
CA PRO A 344 46.43 -37.23 -21.80
C PRO A 344 47.44 -38.20 -21.18
N LYS A 345 48.49 -37.66 -20.56
CA LYS A 345 49.56 -38.46 -19.96
C LYS A 345 49.02 -39.20 -18.74
N LEU A 346 49.33 -40.48 -18.60
CA LEU A 346 49.06 -41.22 -17.38
C LEU A 346 49.97 -40.70 -16.26
N LEU A 347 49.41 -40.47 -15.08
CA LEU A 347 50.21 -40.17 -13.89
C LEU A 347 51.06 -41.41 -13.55
N GLU A 348 52.38 -41.26 -13.47
CA GLU A 348 53.26 -42.33 -12.99
C GLU A 348 52.92 -42.66 -11.53
N LYS A 349 52.51 -43.90 -11.28
CA LYS A 349 51.79 -44.34 -10.07
C LYS A 349 52.41 -43.85 -8.74
N SER A 350 51.57 -43.25 -7.90
CA SER A 350 51.50 -43.62 -6.48
C SER A 350 50.26 -44.49 -6.27
N ARG A 351 50.44 -45.65 -5.63
CA ARG A 351 49.36 -46.59 -5.29
C ARG A 351 48.52 -45.97 -4.16
N VAL A 352 47.29 -45.58 -4.46
CA VAL A 352 46.24 -45.41 -3.44
C VAL A 352 45.06 -46.25 -3.87
N SER A 353 44.58 -47.09 -2.95
CA SER A 353 43.44 -48.00 -3.14
C SER A 353 42.19 -47.22 -3.56
N ARG A 354 41.56 -47.65 -4.65
CA ARG A 354 40.16 -47.35 -4.96
C ARG A 354 39.31 -48.26 -4.06
N ASP A 355 38.87 -47.75 -2.93
CA ASP A 355 37.64 -48.23 -2.30
C ASP A 355 36.54 -47.22 -2.66
N VAL A 356 35.84 -47.48 -3.77
CA VAL A 356 34.51 -46.92 -4.00
C VAL A 356 33.56 -48.03 -3.62
N ALA A 357 33.15 -48.03 -2.36
CA ALA A 357 32.13 -48.95 -1.86
C ALA A 357 30.76 -48.45 -2.29
N ASP A 358 30.07 -49.31 -3.04
CA ASP A 358 28.65 -49.29 -3.35
C ASP A 358 27.82 -49.06 -2.08
N THR A 359 27.07 -47.96 -2.02
CA THR A 359 25.90 -47.84 -1.14
C THR A 359 24.92 -46.82 -1.72
N PHE A 360 24.20 -47.23 -2.76
CA PHE A 360 23.01 -46.50 -3.23
C PHE A 360 21.79 -47.01 -2.45
N ASP A 361 21.23 -46.15 -1.59
CA ASP A 361 19.88 -46.32 -1.05
C ASP A 361 19.01 -45.16 -1.57
N ALA A 362 18.28 -45.43 -2.65
CA ALA A 362 17.36 -44.51 -3.29
C ALA A 362 16.01 -44.56 -2.57
N GLY A 363 15.88 -43.78 -1.49
CA GLY A 363 14.63 -43.52 -0.80
C GLY A 363 14.37 -42.02 -0.72
N PHE A 364 13.78 -41.44 -1.77
CA PHE A 364 13.31 -40.06 -1.76
C PHE A 364 11.83 -40.02 -1.37
N THR A 365 11.54 -39.45 -0.20
CA THR A 365 10.23 -38.89 0.12
C THR A 365 10.38 -37.38 0.19
N THR A 366 10.10 -36.70 -0.92
CA THR A 366 9.78 -35.28 -0.91
C THR A 366 8.33 -35.14 -0.43
N GLU A 367 8.14 -34.79 0.84
CA GLU A 367 6.85 -34.30 1.30
C GLU A 367 6.57 -32.96 0.59
N PRO A 368 5.48 -32.82 -0.17
CA PRO A 368 5.06 -31.52 -0.67
C PRO A 368 4.47 -30.76 0.51
N ALA A 369 5.30 -30.00 1.20
CA ALA A 369 4.81 -28.97 2.10
C ALA A 369 4.11 -27.94 1.22
N GLY A 370 2.78 -27.85 1.31
CA GLY A 370 2.02 -26.80 0.66
C GLY A 370 2.66 -25.44 0.95
N THR A 371 3.05 -24.77 -0.13
CA THR A 371 3.96 -23.64 -0.15
C THR A 371 3.46 -22.42 0.64
N ASN A 372 4.32 -21.79 1.42
CA ASN A 372 4.02 -20.54 2.15
C ASN A 372 3.83 -19.36 1.16
N LEU A 373 4.46 -19.42 -0.03
CA LEU A 373 4.38 -18.36 -1.05
C LEU A 373 2.96 -18.15 -1.58
N GLN A 374 2.23 -19.22 -1.89
CA GLN A 374 0.88 -19.09 -2.46
C GLN A 374 -0.06 -18.30 -1.53
N LYS A 375 0.04 -18.51 -0.21
CA LYS A 375 -0.71 -17.75 0.79
C LYS A 375 -0.28 -16.29 0.84
N LEU A 376 1.03 -16.03 0.81
CA LEU A 376 1.58 -14.67 0.79
C LEU A 376 1.14 -13.90 -0.46
N VAL A 377 1.18 -14.55 -1.63
CA VAL A 377 0.79 -13.97 -2.91
C VAL A 377 -0.70 -13.66 -2.95
N ALA A 378 -1.55 -14.59 -2.51
CA ALA A 378 -2.99 -14.35 -2.43
C ALA A 378 -3.35 -13.17 -1.51
N ASP A 379 -2.68 -13.08 -0.35
CA ASP A 379 -2.89 -12.01 0.61
C ASP A 379 -2.45 -10.64 0.07
N VAL A 380 -1.24 -10.53 -0.51
CA VAL A 380 -0.78 -9.25 -1.07
C VAL A 380 -1.59 -8.84 -2.30
N LYS A 381 -2.05 -9.79 -3.12
CA LYS A 381 -2.94 -9.52 -4.27
C LYS A 381 -4.25 -8.89 -3.80
N GLY A 382 -4.86 -9.43 -2.75
CA GLY A 382 -6.06 -8.87 -2.14
C GLY A 382 -5.82 -7.45 -1.62
N LYS A 383 -4.73 -7.24 -0.87
CA LYS A 383 -4.37 -5.92 -0.33
C LYS A 383 -4.06 -4.88 -1.41
N LEU A 384 -3.27 -5.22 -2.42
CA LEU A 384 -2.97 -4.32 -3.55
C LEU A 384 -4.25 -3.93 -4.31
N SER A 385 -5.18 -4.87 -4.48
CA SER A 385 -6.45 -4.60 -5.14
C SER A 385 -7.31 -3.59 -4.36
N LEU A 386 -7.31 -3.66 -3.02
CA LEU A 386 -8.01 -2.69 -2.17
C LEU A 386 -7.43 -1.29 -2.30
N PHE A 387 -6.11 -1.17 -2.48
CA PHE A 387 -5.44 0.13 -2.56
C PHE A 387 -5.32 0.69 -3.98
N LYS A 388 -5.91 0.05 -5.00
CA LYS A 388 -5.74 0.43 -6.41
C LYS A 388 -6.11 1.90 -6.69
N SER A 389 -7.23 2.37 -6.14
CA SER A 389 -7.74 3.74 -6.31
C SER A 389 -7.71 4.52 -4.99
N PHE A 390 -6.72 4.20 -4.14
CA PHE A 390 -6.66 4.71 -2.77
C PHE A 390 -6.62 6.25 -2.71
N TRP A 391 -5.76 6.88 -3.52
CA TRP A 391 -5.53 8.33 -3.44
C TRP A 391 -6.76 9.12 -3.88
N SER A 392 -7.46 8.67 -4.93
CA SER A 392 -8.72 9.27 -5.36
C SER A 392 -9.84 9.17 -4.32
N SER A 393 -9.80 8.15 -3.45
CA SER A 393 -10.81 7.89 -2.41
C SER A 393 -10.44 8.46 -1.02
N LEU A 394 -9.25 9.06 -0.90
CA LEU A 394 -8.74 9.57 0.37
C LEU A 394 -9.64 10.66 0.99
N PRO A 395 -10.15 11.65 0.23
CA PRO A 395 -11.11 12.62 0.77
C PRO A 395 -12.35 11.93 1.37
N GLU A 396 -12.86 10.89 0.71
CA GLU A 396 -14.03 10.14 1.17
C GLU A 396 -13.75 9.40 2.48
N PHE A 397 -12.57 8.80 2.64
CA PHE A 397 -12.20 8.10 3.88
C PHE A 397 -12.17 9.06 5.08
N VAL A 398 -11.62 10.26 4.88
CA VAL A 398 -11.54 11.28 5.94
C VAL A 398 -12.93 11.86 6.25
N CYS A 399 -13.70 12.26 5.23
CA CYS A 399 -15.02 12.86 5.43
C CYS A 399 -16.11 11.85 5.84
N GLN A 400 -15.81 10.56 5.86
CA GLN A 400 -16.71 9.54 6.41
C GLN A 400 -16.57 9.40 7.93
N ASP A 401 -15.46 9.88 8.51
CA ASP A 401 -15.28 9.88 9.96
C ASP A 401 -16.25 10.87 10.62
N GLU A 402 -17.01 10.38 11.60
CA GLU A 402 -18.02 11.16 12.32
C GLU A 402 -17.39 12.32 13.10
N ASN A 403 -16.11 12.26 13.43
CA ASN A 403 -15.42 13.34 14.12
C ASN A 403 -15.06 14.50 13.17
N VAL A 404 -15.15 14.28 11.85
CA VAL A 404 -14.75 15.26 10.83
C VAL A 404 -15.97 15.91 10.18
N ALA A 405 -16.95 15.11 9.72
CA ALA A 405 -18.12 15.61 9.02
C ALA A 405 -19.43 14.95 9.51
N ALA A 406 -20.54 15.61 9.21
CA ALA A 406 -21.88 15.09 9.45
C ALA A 406 -22.17 13.85 8.57
N ARG A 407 -22.98 12.93 9.09
CA ARG A 407 -23.41 11.75 8.31
C ARG A 407 -24.35 12.15 7.18
N GLU A 408 -24.49 11.30 6.15
CA GLU A 408 -25.33 11.60 4.97
C GLU A 408 -26.82 11.81 5.29
N ASP A 409 -27.30 11.28 6.42
CA ASP A 409 -28.67 11.39 6.90
C ASP A 409 -28.93 12.61 7.80
N GLU A 410 -27.88 13.33 8.21
CA GLU A 410 -28.00 14.52 9.04
C GLU A 410 -28.28 15.77 8.19
N THR A 411 -29.50 16.29 8.28
CA THR A 411 -29.90 17.52 7.55
C THR A 411 -29.44 18.82 8.21
N ASN A 412 -28.97 18.74 9.46
CA ASN A 412 -28.54 19.90 10.25
C ASN A 412 -27.02 19.95 10.30
N CYS A 413 -26.40 20.23 9.15
CA CYS A 413 -24.96 20.37 9.00
C CYS A 413 -24.61 21.73 8.37
N LEU A 414 -23.33 22.11 8.47
CA LEU A 414 -22.84 23.37 7.93
C LEU A 414 -22.42 23.19 6.46
N ASP A 415 -23.06 23.95 5.58
CA ASP A 415 -22.63 24.10 4.18
C ASP A 415 -21.73 25.33 4.02
N GLY A 416 -20.69 25.21 3.20
CA GLY A 416 -19.82 26.32 2.81
C GLY A 416 -20.16 26.88 1.42
N GLU A 417 -19.43 27.91 1.00
CA GLU A 417 -19.48 28.40 -0.38
C GLU A 417 -18.94 27.33 -1.36
N GLU A 418 -19.45 27.35 -2.59
CA GLU A 418 -19.01 26.39 -3.62
C GLU A 418 -17.56 26.69 -4.04
N LEU A 419 -16.65 25.79 -3.70
CA LEU A 419 -15.23 25.91 -4.02
C LEU A 419 -14.94 25.34 -5.41
N HIS A 420 -14.45 26.19 -6.33
CA HIS A 420 -13.98 25.72 -7.63
C HIS A 420 -12.50 25.34 -7.56
N TRP A 421 -12.17 24.08 -7.81
CA TRP A 421 -10.78 23.59 -7.80
C TRP A 421 -10.47 22.76 -9.05
N ASN A 422 -9.28 22.96 -9.63
CA ASN A 422 -8.83 22.26 -10.83
C ASN A 422 -7.54 21.46 -10.56
N ILE A 423 -7.57 20.15 -10.84
CA ILE A 423 -6.41 19.24 -10.70
C ILE A 423 -5.21 19.68 -11.55
N SER A 424 -5.46 20.40 -12.65
CA SER A 424 -4.46 20.76 -13.67
C SER A 424 -3.50 21.89 -13.26
N GLU A 425 -3.78 22.63 -12.18
CA GLU A 425 -3.05 23.86 -11.81
C GLU A 425 -1.87 23.63 -10.86
N VAL A 426 -1.53 22.37 -10.52
CA VAL A 426 -0.37 22.06 -9.65
C VAL A 426 0.90 21.91 -10.49
N TYR A 427 1.87 22.77 -10.21
CA TYR A 427 3.27 22.61 -10.59
C TYR A 427 4.10 22.45 -9.32
N ASP A 428 4.34 21.21 -8.90
CA ASP A 428 5.44 20.89 -7.99
C ASP A 428 6.05 19.53 -8.37
N GLU A 429 7.37 19.55 -8.56
CA GLU A 429 8.22 18.51 -9.13
C GLU A 429 8.81 17.57 -8.06
N GLU A 430 7.98 16.94 -7.23
CA GLU A 430 8.47 15.74 -6.53
C GLU A 430 8.28 14.55 -7.45
N PHE A 431 9.30 14.28 -8.27
CA PHE A 431 9.28 13.27 -9.32
C PHE A 431 9.26 11.86 -8.72
N ILE A 432 8.07 11.36 -8.41
CA ILE A 432 7.86 9.93 -8.19
C ILE A 432 7.94 9.25 -9.57
N ASP A 433 9.00 8.48 -9.80
CA ASP A 433 9.24 7.82 -11.08
C ASP A 433 8.40 6.53 -11.24
N PHE A 434 7.08 6.70 -11.22
CA PHE A 434 6.13 5.64 -11.58
C PHE A 434 6.44 5.03 -12.96
N PRO A 435 6.77 5.81 -14.01
CA PRO A 435 7.07 5.24 -15.33
C PRO A 435 8.23 4.25 -15.32
N ALA A 436 9.34 4.55 -14.64
CA ALA A 436 10.47 3.63 -14.56
C ALA A 436 10.11 2.33 -13.82
N MET A 437 9.40 2.44 -12.68
CA MET A 437 8.98 1.25 -11.92
C MET A 437 7.98 0.39 -12.71
N VAL A 438 6.96 1.00 -13.32
CA VAL A 438 6.00 0.30 -14.19
C VAL A 438 6.73 -0.40 -15.35
N SER A 439 7.71 0.27 -15.96
CA SER A 439 8.51 -0.32 -17.04
C SER A 439 9.35 -1.51 -16.54
N ALA A 440 9.96 -1.43 -15.36
CA ALA A 440 10.68 -2.53 -14.75
C ALA A 440 9.75 -3.74 -14.48
N LEU A 441 8.60 -3.52 -13.86
CA LEU A 441 7.59 -4.55 -13.58
C LEU A 441 7.09 -5.24 -14.85
N LYS A 442 6.78 -4.45 -15.89
CA LYS A 442 6.34 -5.00 -17.19
C LYS A 442 7.43 -5.80 -17.88
N ARG A 443 8.69 -5.33 -17.86
CA ARG A 443 9.84 -6.07 -18.40
C ARG A 443 10.06 -7.39 -17.67
N ALA A 444 9.92 -7.40 -16.35
CA ALA A 444 10.01 -8.62 -15.55
C ALA A 444 8.87 -9.60 -15.87
N TYR A 445 7.66 -9.11 -16.13
CA TYR A 445 6.53 -9.95 -16.53
C TYR A 445 6.74 -10.57 -17.92
N THR A 446 7.01 -9.77 -18.94
CA THR A 446 7.18 -10.28 -20.31
C THR A 446 8.37 -11.24 -20.39
N GLY A 447 9.37 -11.01 -19.54
CA GLY A 447 10.66 -11.67 -19.65
C GLY A 447 11.41 -11.16 -20.88
N TYR A 448 12.73 -11.30 -20.81
CA TYR A 448 13.60 -11.28 -21.97
C TYR A 448 13.11 -12.41 -22.92
N GLN A 449 12.20 -12.11 -23.85
CA GLN A 449 11.89 -13.01 -24.96
C GLN A 449 13.13 -13.05 -25.86
N SER A 450 14.13 -13.86 -25.51
CA SER A 450 14.93 -14.50 -26.52
C SER A 450 13.97 -15.39 -27.31
N LEU A 451 13.72 -14.96 -28.54
CA LEU A 451 13.19 -15.78 -29.63
C LEU A 451 13.88 -17.15 -29.61
N ASP A 452 13.24 -18.15 -29.01
CA ASP A 452 13.58 -19.58 -29.15
C ASP A 452 12.37 -20.36 -28.60
N ASP A 453 11.20 -20.10 -29.19
CA ASP A 453 10.00 -20.92 -29.02
C ASP A 453 10.00 -21.97 -30.14
N ASP A 454 10.95 -22.92 -30.08
CA ASP A 454 10.85 -24.19 -30.79
C ASP A 454 10.23 -25.21 -29.83
N SER A 455 8.92 -25.10 -29.65
CA SER A 455 8.09 -26.21 -29.18
C SER A 455 7.15 -26.62 -30.31
N SER A 456 7.70 -27.26 -31.35
CA SER A 456 6.92 -28.19 -32.15
C SER A 456 6.79 -29.48 -31.34
N ASP A 457 5.66 -29.65 -30.65
CA ASP A 457 5.09 -30.98 -30.40
C ASP A 457 3.58 -30.82 -30.29
N GLU A 458 2.95 -30.96 -31.47
CA GLU A 458 1.55 -31.21 -31.68
C GLU A 458 1.13 -32.49 -30.94
N MET A 459 0.19 -32.39 -30.00
CA MET A 459 -0.70 -33.50 -29.70
C MET A 459 -2.14 -33.00 -29.59
N SER A 460 -2.86 -33.25 -30.68
CA SER A 460 -4.30 -33.08 -30.86
C SER A 460 -5.10 -33.79 -29.76
N GLY A 461 -5.99 -33.06 -29.11
CA GLY A 461 -6.95 -33.56 -28.13
C GLY A 461 -8.26 -32.79 -28.22
N SER A 462 -9.14 -33.23 -29.12
CA SER A 462 -10.51 -32.74 -29.26
C SER A 462 -11.36 -32.99 -28.00
N GLY A 463 -12.07 -31.96 -27.54
CA GLY A 463 -13.05 -32.07 -26.45
C GLY A 463 -14.13 -31.00 -26.57
N SER A 464 -15.20 -31.32 -27.30
CA SER A 464 -16.43 -30.55 -27.37
C SER A 464 -17.22 -30.62 -26.06
N GLY A 465 -17.68 -29.47 -25.56
CA GLY A 465 -18.58 -29.38 -24.41
C GLY A 465 -19.30 -28.03 -24.38
N SER A 466 -20.30 -27.88 -25.24
CA SER A 466 -21.20 -26.72 -25.28
C SER A 466 -22.20 -26.77 -24.11
N GLY A 467 -22.05 -25.87 -23.15
CA GLY A 467 -23.04 -25.60 -22.11
C GLY A 467 -23.42 -24.13 -22.15
N CYS A 468 -24.49 -23.80 -22.86
CA CYS A 468 -25.13 -22.49 -22.84
C CYS A 468 -25.97 -22.37 -21.56
N MET A 469 -25.76 -21.33 -20.76
CA MET A 469 -26.80 -20.76 -19.89
C MET A 469 -26.56 -19.26 -19.72
N GLU A 470 -27.61 -18.52 -20.08
CA GLU A 470 -27.71 -17.08 -20.11
C GLU A 470 -27.67 -16.46 -18.70
N SER A 471 -27.11 -15.25 -18.70
CA SER A 471 -27.23 -14.20 -17.70
C SER A 471 -28.66 -13.89 -17.26
N CYS A 472 -28.84 -13.68 -15.95
CA CYS A 472 -29.86 -12.78 -15.39
C CYS A 472 -29.39 -12.26 -14.02
N PHE A 473 -29.04 -10.97 -13.97
CA PHE A 473 -29.01 -10.18 -12.75
C PHE A 473 -30.45 -9.91 -12.29
N SER A 474 -30.73 -10.10 -11.00
CA SER A 474 -31.94 -9.56 -10.35
C SER A 474 -31.55 -8.79 -9.09
N PRO A 475 -32.06 -7.56 -8.90
CA PRO A 475 -31.79 -6.73 -7.72
C PRO A 475 -32.66 -7.16 -6.51
N PRO A 476 -32.23 -6.88 -5.26
CA PRO A 476 -33.10 -7.05 -4.09
C PRO A 476 -34.21 -5.98 -4.02
N PRO A 477 -35.38 -6.31 -3.45
CA PRO A 477 -36.56 -5.45 -3.42
C PRO A 477 -36.51 -4.33 -2.35
N PRO A 478 -37.36 -3.30 -2.47
CA PRO A 478 -37.42 -2.17 -1.54
C PRO A 478 -38.08 -2.57 -0.21
N PHE A 479 -37.51 -2.09 0.91
CA PHE A 479 -38.13 -2.18 2.22
C PHE A 479 -39.27 -1.16 2.33
N ILE A 480 -40.47 -1.69 2.61
CA ILE A 480 -41.70 -0.96 2.86
C ILE A 480 -41.66 -0.37 4.27
N ILE A 481 -42.11 0.87 4.35
CA ILE A 481 -42.32 1.71 5.52
C ILE A 481 -43.47 1.15 6.38
N GLU A 482 -43.19 0.82 7.63
CA GLU A 482 -44.20 0.78 8.70
C GLU A 482 -43.83 1.82 9.78
N LYS A 483 -44.73 2.79 9.97
CA LYS A 483 -44.71 3.73 11.10
C LYS A 483 -45.18 3.01 12.37
N PRO A 484 -44.62 3.39 13.52
CA PRO A 484 -45.43 3.60 14.71
C PRO A 484 -45.34 5.05 15.18
N ASN A 485 -46.51 5.63 15.42
CA ASN A 485 -46.70 6.86 16.18
C ASN A 485 -46.14 6.69 17.59
N THR A 486 -45.38 7.67 18.10
CA THR A 486 -45.40 7.98 19.54
C THR A 486 -45.02 9.43 19.81
N GLU A 487 -46.05 10.19 20.14
CA GLU A 487 -46.14 11.26 21.14
C GLU A 487 -44.92 12.16 21.40
N GLY A 488 -45.04 13.41 20.95
CA GLY A 488 -44.20 14.51 21.38
C GLY A 488 -44.46 14.88 22.84
N SER A 489 -43.39 14.91 23.64
CA SER A 489 -43.32 15.61 24.91
C SER A 489 -42.44 16.83 24.73
N SER A 490 -43.04 17.92 24.22
CA SER A 490 -42.45 19.25 24.28
C SER A 490 -42.74 19.84 25.67
N THR A 491 -41.76 19.76 26.55
CA THR A 491 -41.70 20.54 27.79
C THR A 491 -41.58 22.02 27.42
N SER A 492 -42.71 22.71 27.44
CA SER A 492 -42.81 24.15 27.26
C SER A 492 -42.18 24.87 28.46
N CYS A 493 -40.93 25.30 28.31
CA CYS A 493 -40.36 26.34 29.17
C CYS A 493 -41.14 27.63 28.92
N LEU A 494 -41.99 28.02 29.88
CA LEU A 494 -42.63 29.34 29.89
C LEU A 494 -41.55 30.43 29.93
N HIS A 495 -41.42 31.17 28.84
CA HIS A 495 -40.57 32.35 28.76
C HIS A 495 -41.06 33.43 29.77
N PRO A 496 -40.18 34.06 30.56
CA PRO A 496 -40.53 35.14 31.50
C PRO A 496 -41.19 36.36 30.84
N CYS A 497 -41.10 36.52 29.51
CA CYS A 497 -41.80 37.57 28.77
C CYS A 497 -43.33 37.41 28.74
N ASN A 498 -43.88 36.19 28.75
CA ASN A 498 -45.34 36.01 28.76
C ASN A 498 -45.97 36.40 30.10
N VAL A 499 -45.24 36.23 31.20
CA VAL A 499 -45.70 36.63 32.54
C VAL A 499 -45.71 38.15 32.67
N LEU A 500 -44.71 38.85 32.10
CA LEU A 500 -44.66 40.30 32.10
C LEU A 500 -45.77 40.92 31.23
N LEU A 501 -46.06 40.32 30.08
CA LEU A 501 -47.15 40.74 29.19
C LEU A 501 -48.53 40.51 29.81
N LEU A 502 -48.72 39.40 30.51
CA LEU A 502 -49.93 39.13 31.29
C LEU A 502 -50.08 40.09 32.47
N LEU A 503 -49.00 40.41 33.20
CA LEU A 503 -49.02 41.39 34.29
C LEU A 503 -49.37 42.81 33.80
N LEU A 504 -48.85 43.22 32.64
CA LEU A 504 -49.16 44.51 32.03
C LEU A 504 -50.61 44.57 31.51
N LEU A 505 -51.12 43.46 30.94
CA LEU A 505 -52.53 43.34 30.58
C LEU A 505 -53.44 43.43 31.81
N VAL A 506 -53.11 42.72 32.90
CA VAL A 506 -53.87 42.76 34.15
C VAL A 506 -53.83 44.16 34.79
N LEU A 507 -52.68 44.83 34.81
CA LEU A 507 -52.57 46.21 35.30
C LEU A 507 -53.38 47.19 34.43
N SER A 508 -53.37 47.04 33.11
CA SER A 508 -54.16 47.88 32.21
C SER A 508 -55.67 47.69 32.43
N ILE A 509 -56.12 46.44 32.65
CA ILE A 509 -57.52 46.12 32.96
C ILE A 509 -57.91 46.70 34.33
N LEU A 510 -57.06 46.58 35.36
CA LEU A 510 -57.29 47.16 36.69
C LEU A 510 -57.35 48.69 36.67
N THR A 511 -56.52 49.36 35.87
CA THR A 511 -56.59 50.82 35.69
C THR A 511 -57.86 51.24 34.95
N SER A 512 -58.37 50.43 34.00
CA SER A 512 -59.63 50.71 33.31
C SER A 512 -60.85 50.52 34.22
N LEU A 513 -60.83 49.52 35.11
CA LEU A 513 -61.90 49.27 36.09
C LEU A 513 -61.94 50.33 37.19
N ASN A 514 -60.80 50.89 37.60
CA ASN A 514 -60.76 51.95 38.61
C ASN A 514 -61.22 53.33 38.09
N GLN A 515 -61.43 53.46 36.78
CA GLN A 515 -61.93 54.68 36.12
C GLN A 515 -63.45 54.64 35.86
N GLN A 516 -64.10 53.50 36.16
CA GLN A 516 -65.57 53.33 36.10
C GLN A 516 -66.25 53.30 37.49
N ARG A 517 -65.53 53.66 38.57
CA ARG A 517 -66.11 53.75 39.91
C ARG A 517 -66.25 55.18 40.40
#